data_AF-A0AAJ6NFR2-F1
#
_entry.id   AF-A0AAJ6NFR2-F1
#
_cell.length_a   1.000
_cell.length_b   1.000
_cell.length_c   1.000
_cell.angle_alpha   90.00
_cell.angle_beta   90.00
_cell.angle_gamma   90.00
#
_symmetry.space_group_name_H-M   'P 1'
#
loop_
_entity.id
_entity.type
_entity.pdbx_description
1 polymer ?
#
loop_
_entity_poly.entity_id
_entity_poly.type
_entity_poly.pdbx_seq_one_letter_code
_entity_poly.pdbx_strand_id
1 'polypeptide(L)'
;MTLKLIGITVTLLSCMGLYLSHPNQNFLKNQLSRYFFYTAIIGLLIGLSILLYVLPLLVAILIWLAIATLVWSFAPLLMLI
;
A
#
# COMPACT_ATOMS: atom_id res chain seq x y z
N MET A 1 -0.66 19.98 -5.98
CA MET A 1 -1.74 18.99 -5.71
C MET A 1 -1.41 17.62 -6.30
N THR A 2 -0.93 17.57 -7.54
CA THR A 2 -0.55 16.35 -8.27
C THR A 2 0.43 15.44 -7.53
N LEU A 3 1.52 15.97 -6.97
CA LEU A 3 2.54 15.16 -6.29
C LEU A 3 2.01 14.45 -5.03
N LYS A 4 1.07 15.09 -4.30
CA LYS A 4 0.40 14.47 -3.15
C LYS A 4 -0.40 13.25 -3.58
N LEU A 5 -1.16 13.43 -4.66
CA LEU A 5 -2.00 12.37 -5.21
C LEU A 5 -1.16 11.21 -5.73
N ILE A 6 -0.02 11.49 -6.37
CA ILE A 6 0.96 10.47 -6.77
C ILE A 6 1.51 9.70 -5.57
N GLY A 7 1.91 10.40 -4.49
CA GLY A 7 2.37 9.73 -3.28
C GLY A 7 1.31 8.80 -2.67
N ILE A 8 0.05 9.24 -2.65
CA ILE A 8 -1.09 8.44 -2.17
C ILE A 8 -1.35 7.24 -3.09
N THR A 9 -1.37 7.42 -4.41
CA THR A 9 -1.65 6.30 -5.34
C THR A 9 -0.54 5.28 -5.33
N VAL A 10 0.73 5.71 -5.31
CA VAL A 10 1.90 4.82 -5.23
C VAL A 10 1.85 4.01 -3.93
N THR A 11 1.63 4.64 -2.78
CA THR A 11 1.52 3.92 -1.50
C THR A 11 0.36 2.93 -1.49
N LEU A 12 -0.79 3.29 -2.05
CA LEU A 12 -1.95 2.40 -2.13
C LEU A 12 -1.71 1.19 -3.03
N LEU A 13 -1.16 1.40 -4.22
CA LEU A 13 -0.78 0.31 -5.14
C LEU A 13 0.27 -0.62 -4.50
N SER A 14 1.26 -0.06 -3.82
CA SER A 14 2.28 -0.84 -3.10
C SER A 14 1.68 -1.64 -1.94
N CYS A 15 0.80 -1.05 -1.12
CA CYS A 15 0.11 -1.78 -0.07
C CYS A 15 -0.75 -2.93 -0.62
N MET A 16 -1.47 -2.69 -1.72
CA MET A 16 -2.23 -3.75 -2.40
C MET A 16 -1.32 -4.84 -2.95
N GLY A 17 -0.20 -4.49 -3.58
CA GLY A 17 0.79 -5.45 -4.06
C GLY A 17 1.35 -6.32 -2.93
N LEU A 18 1.66 -5.73 -1.78
CA LEU A 18 2.10 -6.47 -0.60
C LEU A 18 1.03 -7.43 -0.08
N TYR A 19 -0.22 -7.00 -0.01
CA TYR A 19 -1.33 -7.84 0.41
C TYR A 19 -1.52 -9.03 -0.54
N LEU A 20 -1.48 -8.79 -1.85
CA LEU A 20 -1.64 -9.84 -2.87
C LEU A 20 -0.43 -10.78 -2.97
N SER A 21 0.73 -10.39 -2.44
CA SER A 21 1.88 -11.28 -2.29
C SER A 21 1.88 -12.07 -0.97
N HIS A 22 0.98 -11.75 -0.04
CA HIS A 22 0.93 -12.38 1.26
C HIS A 22 0.26 -13.77 1.18
N PRO A 23 0.77 -14.80 1.90
CA PRO A 23 0.19 -16.14 1.88
C PRO A 23 -1.23 -16.20 2.46
N ASN A 24 -1.55 -15.32 3.41
CA ASN A 24 -2.88 -15.22 4.03
C ASN A 24 -3.82 -14.25 3.29
N GLN A 25 -3.58 -14.02 2.01
CA GLN A 25 -4.54 -13.27 1.20
C GLN A 25 -5.76 -14.13 0.91
N ASN A 26 -6.92 -13.48 0.79
CA ASN A 26 -8.15 -14.15 0.36
C ASN A 26 -8.56 -13.84 -1.08
N PHE A 27 -7.85 -12.94 -1.79
CA PHE A 27 -8.25 -12.45 -3.11
C PHE A 27 -7.83 -13.36 -4.28
N LEU A 28 -6.57 -13.80 -4.31
CA LEU A 28 -6.04 -14.63 -5.39
C LEU A 28 -5.96 -16.09 -4.94
N LYS A 29 -6.28 -17.02 -5.86
CA LYS A 29 -6.09 -18.47 -5.64
C LYS A 29 -4.62 -18.86 -5.46
N ASN A 30 -3.73 -18.17 -6.18
CA ASN A 30 -2.28 -18.35 -6.07
C ASN A 30 -1.63 -17.02 -5.68
N GLN A 31 -0.66 -17.09 -4.78
CA GLN A 31 0.09 -15.91 -4.35
C GLN A 31 0.88 -15.26 -5.48
N LEU A 32 0.92 -13.92 -5.47
CA LEU A 32 1.80 -13.18 -6.36
C LEU A 32 3.26 -13.54 -6.05
N SER A 33 4.08 -13.67 -7.09
CA SER A 33 5.49 -14.07 -6.96
C SER A 33 6.25 -13.16 -5.98
N ARG A 34 7.27 -13.72 -5.30
CA ARG A 34 8.15 -12.98 -4.38
C ARG A 34 8.81 -11.76 -5.04
N TYR A 35 8.97 -11.77 -6.35
CA TYR A 35 9.47 -10.59 -7.08
C TYR A 35 8.56 -9.37 -6.85
N PHE A 36 7.23 -9.56 -6.92
CA PHE A 36 6.27 -8.50 -6.69
C PHE A 36 6.22 -8.04 -5.23
N PHE A 37 6.53 -8.91 -4.29
CA PHE A 37 6.67 -8.52 -2.89
C PHE A 37 7.79 -7.49 -2.71
N TYR A 38 8.97 -7.76 -3.27
CA TYR A 38 10.10 -6.83 -3.17
C TYR A 38 9.84 -5.51 -3.91
N THR A 39 9.25 -5.55 -5.10
CA THR A 39 8.90 -4.32 -5.83
C THR A 39 7.85 -3.50 -5.09
N ALA A 40 6.88 -4.16 -4.43
CA ALA A 40 5.87 -3.50 -3.62
C ALA A 40 6.47 -2.88 -2.34
N ILE A 41 7.44 -3.52 -1.67
CA ILE A 41 8.18 -2.92 -0.55
C ILE A 41 8.91 -1.64 -1.01
N ILE A 42 9.64 -1.74 -2.13
CA ILE A 42 10.39 -0.60 -2.66
C ILE A 42 9.43 0.55 -3.00
N GLY A 43 8.32 0.25 -3.67
CA GLY A 43 7.28 1.24 -3.97
C GLY A 43 6.67 1.88 -2.73
N LEU A 44 6.46 1.10 -1.65
CA LEU A 44 5.92 1.59 -0.39
C LEU A 44 6.85 2.63 0.27
N LEU A 45 8.17 2.37 0.23
CA LEU A 45 9.19 3.29 0.75
C LEU A 45 9.32 4.55 -0.12
N ILE A 46 9.26 4.40 -1.45
CA ILE A 46 9.24 5.53 -2.38
C ILE A 46 8.01 6.40 -2.13
N GLY A 47 6.83 5.78 -1.99
CA GLY A 47 5.59 6.47 -1.68
C GLY A 47 5.63 7.24 -0.35
N LEU A 48 6.22 6.64 0.70
CA LEU A 48 6.47 7.34 1.97
C LEU A 48 7.38 8.55 1.77
N SER A 49 8.46 8.39 1.01
CA SER A 49 9.45 9.44 0.75
C SER A 49 8.82 10.63 0.01
N ILE A 50 7.96 10.35 -0.99
CA ILE A 50 7.18 11.37 -1.69
C ILE A 50 6.21 12.07 -0.73
N LEU A 51 5.49 11.33 0.11
CA LEU A 51 4.58 11.93 1.09
C LEU A 51 5.32 12.83 2.08
N LEU A 52 6.47 12.40 2.60
CA LEU A 52 7.32 13.19 3.51
C LEU A 52 7.88 14.45 2.85
N TYR A 53 8.13 14.42 1.54
CA TYR A 53 8.60 15.59 0.79
C TYR A 53 7.50 16.65 0.62
N VAL A 54 6.24 16.25 0.47
CA VAL A 54 5.14 17.17 0.08
C VAL A 54 4.24 17.56 1.25
N LEU A 55 4.23 16.79 2.34
CA LEU A 55 3.35 16.97 3.48
C LEU A 55 4.16 17.14 4.77
N PRO A 56 3.57 17.78 5.80
CA PRO A 56 4.16 17.77 7.14
C PRO A 56 4.35 16.31 7.61
N LEU A 57 5.45 16.08 8.33
CA LEU A 57 5.87 14.75 8.77
C LEU A 57 4.74 13.93 9.41
N LEU A 58 3.99 14.53 10.33
CA LEU A 58 2.87 13.84 10.99
C LEU A 58 1.77 13.43 10.00
N VAL A 59 1.39 14.32 9.08
CA VAL A 59 0.33 14.06 8.10
C VAL A 59 0.76 12.97 7.12
N ALA A 60 2.01 12.98 6.67
CA ALA A 60 2.57 11.96 5.79
C ALA A 60 2.50 10.56 6.43
N ILE A 61 2.94 10.44 7.69
CA ILE A 61 2.94 9.18 8.43
C ILE A 61 1.50 8.69 8.66
N LEU A 62 0.59 9.58 9.06
CA LEU A 62 -0.81 9.22 9.30
C LEU A 62 -1.50 8.74 8.02
N ILE A 63 -1.29 9.40 6.88
CA ILE A 63 -1.85 8.96 5.60
C ILE A 63 -1.26 7.61 5.19
N TRP A 64 0.05 7.43 5.32
CA TRP A 64 0.72 6.17 4.99
C TRP A 64 0.19 4.99 5.82
N LEU A 65 0.02 5.18 7.13
CA LEU A 65 -0.60 4.19 8.03
C LEU A 65 -2.08 3.98 7.74
N ALA A 66 -2.83 5.04 7.44
CA ALA A 66 -4.25 4.95 7.08
C ALA A 66 -4.45 4.09 5.82
N ILE A 67 -3.58 4.22 4.81
CA ILE A 67 -3.63 3.40 3.60
C ILE A 67 -3.30 1.93 3.91
N ALA A 68 -2.27 1.68 4.72
CA ALA A 68 -1.91 0.32 5.13
C ALA A 68 -3.06 -0.36 5.89
N THR A 69 -3.64 0.33 6.87
CA THR A 69 -4.79 -0.17 7.63
C THR A 69 -6.02 -0.37 6.75
N LEU A 70 -6.29 0.54 5.81
CA LEU A 70 -7.37 0.39 4.85
C LEU A 70 -7.19 -0.89 4.02
N VAL A 71 -6.03 -1.11 3.41
CA VAL A 71 -5.82 -2.30 2.58
C VAL A 71 -5.92 -3.58 3.41
N TRP A 72 -5.27 -3.63 4.58
CA TRP A 72 -5.27 -4.84 5.40
C TRP A 72 -6.60 -5.12 6.11
N SER A 73 -7.43 -4.12 6.36
CA SER A 73 -8.75 -4.30 6.98
C SER A 73 -9.85 -4.54 5.94
N PHE A 74 -9.86 -3.80 4.83
CA PHE A 74 -10.92 -3.89 3.82
C PHE A 74 -10.71 -5.05 2.86
N ALA A 75 -9.47 -5.45 2.54
CA ALA A 75 -9.25 -6.56 1.62
C ALA A 75 -9.85 -7.90 2.11
N PRO A 76 -9.72 -8.32 3.39
CA PRO A 76 -10.42 -9.52 3.85
C PRO A 76 -11.95 -9.32 3.94
N LEU A 77 -12.42 -8.11 4.23
CA LEU A 77 -13.85 -7.79 4.34
C LEU A 77 -14.56 -7.84 2.98
N LEU A 78 -13.90 -7.45 1.89
CA LEU A 78 -14.43 -7.51 0.53
C LEU A 78 -14.75 -8.93 0.05
N MET A 79 -14.09 -9.94 0.62
CA MET A 79 -14.35 -11.35 0.32
C MET A 79 -15.53 -11.92 1.12
N LEU A 80 -15.91 -11.27 2.23
CA LEU A 80 -17.01 -11.71 3.09
C LEU A 80 -18.40 -11.29 2.57
N ILE A 81 -18.44 -10.41 1.57
CA ILE A 81 -19.63 -9.87 0.90
C ILE A 81 -19.83 -10.58 -0.43
#